data_AF-A0A6P0T3F6-F1
#
_entry.id   AF-A0A6P0T3F6-F1
#
_cell.length_a   1.000
_cell.length_b   1.000
_cell.length_c   1.000
_cell.angle_alpha   90.00
_cell.angle_beta   90.00
_cell.angle_gamma   90.00
#
_symmetry.space_group_name_H-M   'P 1'
#
loop_
_entity.id
_entity.type
_entity.pdbx_description
1 polymer ?
#
loop_
_entity_poly.entity_id
_entity_poly.type
_entity_poly.pdbx_seq_one_letter_code
_entity_poly.pdbx_strand_id
1 'polypeptide(L)'
;MNEQSNQVPSFLAGEDNATQDSLWDYVRSMSPDTVSQLSKPLSPEVFQVMERNIVGMLGQLPPDQFNFQISTSRESLGQLLASAMMSGYFLRNAEQRLQFEKSIQSDATLPPME
;
A
#
# COMPACT_ATOMS: atom_id res chain seq x y z
N MET A 1 24.21 -18.82 15.12
CA MET A 1 24.01 -17.73 14.16
C MET A 1 22.62 -17.87 13.58
N ASN A 2 21.82 -16.79 13.59
CA ASN A 2 20.85 -16.36 12.55
C ASN A 2 19.69 -15.55 13.18
N GLU A 3 19.91 -14.26 13.42
CA GLU A 3 18.87 -13.29 13.78
C GLU A 3 18.94 -12.10 12.81
N GLN A 4 18.64 -12.33 11.53
CA GLN A 4 18.62 -11.29 10.49
C GLN A 4 17.21 -10.89 10.02
N SER A 5 16.14 -11.31 10.70
CA SER A 5 14.77 -11.08 10.22
C SER A 5 13.98 -10.08 11.05
N ASN A 6 14.56 -8.90 11.34
CA ASN A 6 13.75 -7.76 11.79
C ASN A 6 14.44 -6.38 11.62
N GLN A 7 15.24 -6.21 10.57
CA GLN A 7 15.68 -4.86 10.22
C GLN A 7 14.50 -4.14 9.58
N VAL A 8 13.83 -3.31 10.39
CA VAL A 8 13.00 -2.23 9.90
C VAL A 8 13.84 -1.51 8.83
N PRO A 9 13.39 -1.48 7.58
CA PRO A 9 14.26 -1.04 6.50
C PRO A 9 14.68 0.42 6.76
N SER A 10 15.96 0.70 6.55
CA SER A 10 16.65 1.92 6.99
C SER A 10 16.05 3.22 6.43
N PHE A 11 15.04 3.15 5.56
CA PHE A 11 14.24 4.29 5.10
C PHE A 11 13.18 4.78 6.11
N LEU A 12 12.88 3.99 7.15
CA LEU A 12 11.90 4.33 8.20
C LEU A 12 12.54 4.82 9.51
N ALA A 13 13.85 4.63 9.67
CA ALA A 13 14.60 5.18 10.79
C ALA A 13 14.83 6.66 10.48
N GLY A 14 14.12 7.52 11.21
CA GLY A 14 14.03 8.95 10.90
C GLY A 14 15.39 9.62 10.82
N GLU A 15 15.72 10.11 9.63
CA GLU A 15 16.69 11.17 9.43
C GLU A 15 16.30 12.02 8.20
N ASP A 16 16.65 13.30 8.31
CA ASP A 16 16.10 14.50 7.68
C ASP A 16 15.84 14.49 6.15
N ASN A 17 14.84 15.29 5.72
CA ASN A 17 14.52 15.86 4.38
C ASN A 17 14.96 15.14 3.07
N ALA A 18 16.18 14.62 2.98
CA ALA A 18 16.72 13.85 1.86
C ALA A 18 15.90 12.59 1.52
N THR A 19 15.18 12.01 2.48
CA THR A 19 14.34 10.82 2.29
C THR A 19 13.00 11.12 1.59
N GLN A 20 12.41 12.31 1.81
CA GLN A 20 11.23 12.77 1.07
C GLN A 20 11.56 12.98 -0.41
N ASP A 21 12.72 13.55 -0.69
CA ASP A 21 13.16 13.81 -2.07
C ASP A 21 13.47 12.50 -2.82
N SER A 22 14.08 11.52 -2.16
CA SER A 22 14.39 10.21 -2.77
C SER A 22 13.14 9.41 -3.18
N LEU A 23 12.09 9.40 -2.36
CA LEU A 23 10.82 8.76 -2.75
C LEU A 23 10.10 9.53 -3.86
N TRP A 24 10.14 10.86 -3.83
CA TRP A 24 9.56 11.69 -4.88
C TRP A 24 10.27 11.52 -6.22
N ASP A 25 11.60 11.46 -6.21
CA ASP A 25 12.40 11.21 -7.40
C ASP A 25 12.16 9.80 -7.94
N TYR A 26 12.03 8.81 -7.06
CA TYR A 26 11.66 7.45 -7.45
C TYR A 26 10.29 7.41 -8.14
N VAL A 27 9.26 8.00 -7.54
CA VAL A 27 7.90 8.07 -8.13
C VAL A 27 7.92 8.82 -9.48
N ARG A 28 8.70 9.91 -9.60
CA ARG A 28 8.81 10.68 -10.85
C ARG A 28 9.57 9.92 -11.94
N SER A 29 10.53 9.08 -11.57
CA SER A 29 11.29 8.27 -12.52
C SER A 29 10.54 7.03 -13.04
N MET A 30 9.39 6.69 -12.45
CA MET A 30 8.58 5.57 -12.92
C MET A 30 7.96 5.84 -14.29
N SER A 31 7.90 4.80 -15.12
CA SER A 31 7.16 4.89 -16.39
C SER A 31 5.65 4.96 -16.15
N PRO A 32 4.90 5.66 -17.02
CA PRO A 32 3.43 5.74 -16.93
C PRO A 32 2.74 4.37 -16.88
N ASP A 33 3.29 3.38 -17.58
CA ASP A 33 2.80 2.00 -17.57
C ASP A 33 2.95 1.34 -16.20
N THR A 34 4.08 1.57 -15.52
CA THR A 34 4.35 1.03 -14.18
C THR A 34 3.40 1.64 -13.15
N VAL A 35 3.19 2.96 -13.21
CA VAL A 35 2.22 3.67 -12.37
C VAL A 35 0.80 3.15 -12.63
N SER A 36 0.43 2.91 -13.90
CA SER A 36 -0.88 2.39 -14.30
C SER A 36 -1.12 0.94 -13.84
N GLN A 37 -0.07 0.13 -13.74
CA GLN A 37 -0.18 -1.23 -13.20
C GLN A 37 -0.26 -1.22 -11.67
N LEU A 38 0.55 -0.40 -11.00
CA LEU A 38 0.55 -0.29 -9.53
C LEU A 38 -0.73 0.35 -8.97
N SER A 39 -1.39 1.20 -9.77
CA SER A 39 -2.69 1.82 -9.42
C SER A 39 -3.89 0.91 -9.66
N LYS A 40 -3.69 -0.29 -10.23
CA LYS A 40 -4.74 -1.29 -10.41
C LYS A 40 -4.62 -2.35 -9.30
N PRO A 41 -5.46 -2.32 -8.25
CA PRO A 41 -5.49 -3.42 -7.30
C PRO A 41 -5.92 -4.71 -8.00
N LEU A 42 -5.26 -5.82 -7.66
CA LEU A 42 -5.51 -7.13 -8.28
C LEU A 42 -6.83 -7.77 -7.85
N SER A 43 -7.46 -7.27 -6.79
CA SER A 43 -8.72 -7.78 -6.25
C SER A 43 -9.73 -6.64 -5.99
N PRO A 44 -11.03 -6.87 -6.24
CA PRO A 44 -12.09 -5.90 -5.96
C PRO A 44 -12.23 -5.60 -4.46
N GLU A 45 -11.91 -6.55 -3.57
CA GLU A 45 -11.89 -6.34 -2.12
C GLU A 45 -10.80 -5.34 -1.71
N VAL A 46 -9.61 -5.44 -2.32
CA VAL A 46 -8.49 -4.51 -2.10
C VAL A 46 -8.87 -3.10 -2.56
N PHE A 47 -9.58 -2.98 -3.70
CA PHE A 47 -10.07 -1.70 -4.20
C PHE A 47 -11.01 -1.01 -3.20
N GLN A 48 -11.99 -1.74 -2.65
CA GLN A 48 -12.94 -1.19 -1.67
C GLN A 48 -12.24 -0.76 -0.37
N VAL A 49 -11.23 -1.52 0.08
CA VAL A 49 -10.47 -1.16 1.28
C VAL A 49 -9.63 0.09 1.05
N MET A 50 -9.00 0.23 -0.13
CA MET A 50 -8.26 1.44 -0.50
C MET A 50 -9.17 2.68 -0.54
N GLU A 51 -10.33 2.58 -1.20
CA GLU A 51 -11.31 3.67 -1.27
C GLU A 51 -11.73 4.13 0.13
N ARG A 52 -12.07 3.17 1.00
CA ARG A 52 -12.48 3.46 2.38
C ARG A 52 -11.36 4.07 3.22
N ASN A 53 -10.11 3.69 2.96
CA ASN A 53 -8.93 4.24 3.63
C ASN A 53 -8.68 5.69 3.19
N ILE A 54 -8.79 5.97 1.88
CA ILE A 54 -8.67 7.33 1.33
C ILE A 54 -9.80 8.23 1.85
N VAL A 55 -11.04 7.76 1.87
CA VAL A 55 -12.17 8.52 2.47
C VAL A 55 -11.96 8.76 3.97
N GLY A 56 -11.40 7.78 4.69
CA GLY A 56 -11.02 7.94 6.10
C GLY A 56 -9.93 9.00 6.30
N MET A 57 -8.97 9.07 5.38
CA MET A 57 -7.88 10.04 5.36
C MET A 57 -8.32 11.45 4.98
N LEU A 58 -9.28 11.57 4.07
CA LEU A 58 -9.73 12.86 3.52
C LEU A 58 -10.99 13.42 4.19
N GLY A 59 -11.67 12.62 5.03
CA GLY A 59 -12.93 12.98 5.67
C GLY A 59 -14.16 12.66 4.82
N GLN A 60 -15.34 12.52 5.46
CA GLN A 60 -16.58 12.20 4.76
C GLN A 60 -17.16 13.43 4.06
N LEU A 61 -17.01 13.51 2.74
CA LEU A 61 -17.69 14.50 1.89
C LEU A 61 -18.20 13.82 0.61
N PRO A 62 -19.42 14.11 0.13
CA PRO A 62 -19.96 13.49 -1.08
C PRO A 62 -19.24 13.97 -2.36
N PRO A 63 -18.63 13.08 -3.16
CA PRO A 63 -17.86 13.48 -4.34
C PRO A 63 -18.69 14.05 -5.49
N ASP A 64 -19.99 13.73 -5.57
CA ASP A 64 -20.90 14.28 -6.59
C ASP A 64 -21.26 15.76 -6.36
N GLN A 65 -20.96 16.32 -5.18
CA GLN A 65 -21.42 17.66 -4.78
C GLN A 65 -20.29 18.64 -4.49
N PHE A 66 -19.03 18.18 -4.45
CA PHE A 66 -17.91 19.00 -4.02
C PHE A 66 -16.64 18.73 -4.85
N ASN A 67 -15.99 19.79 -5.32
CA ASN A 67 -14.61 19.73 -5.77
C ASN A 67 -13.69 19.74 -4.54
N PHE A 68 -12.86 18.70 -4.40
CA PHE A 68 -11.94 18.57 -3.28
C PHE A 68 -10.64 19.34 -3.52
N GLN A 69 -10.39 20.36 -2.70
CA GLN A 69 -9.08 20.99 -2.60
C GLN A 69 -8.62 20.89 -1.14
N ILE A 70 -7.64 20.02 -0.90
CA ILE A 70 -7.05 19.81 0.43
C ILE A 70 -5.84 20.74 0.55
N SER A 71 -5.91 21.72 1.45
CA SER A 71 -4.77 22.56 1.82
C SER A 71 -4.19 22.06 3.13
N THR A 72 -2.93 21.64 3.12
CA THR A 72 -2.23 21.08 4.29
C THR A 72 -0.76 21.51 4.28
N SER A 73 -0.11 21.48 5.45
CA SER A 73 1.34 21.73 5.54
C SER A 73 2.14 20.55 4.96
N ARG A 74 3.42 20.79 4.64
CA ARG A 74 4.35 19.76 4.14
C ARG A 74 4.46 18.59 5.13
N GLU A 75 4.49 18.89 6.42
CA GLU A 75 4.65 17.92 7.50
C GLU A 75 3.43 17.00 7.57
N SER A 76 2.23 17.58 7.60
CA SER A 76 0.98 16.82 7.64
C SER A 76 0.75 16.01 6.36
N LEU A 77 1.13 16.54 5.18
CA LEU A 77 1.11 15.78 3.93
C LEU A 77 2.09 14.60 3.95
N GLY A 78 3.31 14.84 4.46
CA GLY A 78 4.31 13.79 4.61
C GLY A 78 3.84 12.66 5.51
N GLN A 79 3.20 13.00 6.64
CA GLN A 79 2.62 12.01 7.55
C GLN A 79 1.47 11.22 6.90
N LEU A 80 0.63 11.89 6.11
CA LEU A 80 -0.43 11.25 5.35
C LEU A 80 0.13 10.23 4.35
N LEU A 81 1.12 10.63 3.54
CA LEU A 81 1.78 9.75 2.58
C LEU A 81 2.46 8.56 3.25
N ALA A 82 3.16 8.77 4.38
CA ALA A 82 3.77 7.70 5.15
C ALA A 82 2.73 6.69 5.65
N SER A 83 1.60 7.17 6.17
CA SER A 83 0.51 6.31 6.64
C SER A 83 -0.16 5.52 5.51
N ALA A 84 -0.32 6.13 4.33
CA ALA A 84 -0.83 5.47 3.14
C ALA A 84 0.13 4.39 2.62
N MET A 85 1.44 4.67 2.58
CA MET A 85 2.47 3.69 2.19
C MET A 85 2.49 2.48 3.13
N MET A 86 2.49 2.70 4.46
CA MET A 86 2.44 1.60 5.44
C MET A 86 1.17 0.76 5.29
N SER A 87 0.03 1.40 5.08
CA SER A 87 -1.25 0.71 4.86
C SER A 87 -1.21 -0.13 3.59
N GLY A 88 -0.67 0.41 2.49
CA GLY A 88 -0.51 -0.31 1.23
C GLY A 88 0.40 -1.54 1.37
N TYR A 89 1.53 -1.41 2.09
CA TYR A 89 2.44 -2.52 2.36
C TYR A 89 1.77 -3.62 3.20
N PHE A 90 1.03 -3.26 4.24
CA PHE A 90 0.28 -4.22 5.05
C PHE A 90 -0.75 -4.98 4.20
N LEU A 91 -1.48 -4.27 3.35
CA LEU A 91 -2.49 -4.85 2.48
C LEU A 91 -1.88 -5.83 1.47
N ARG A 92 -0.71 -5.48 0.92
CA ARG A 92 0.05 -6.36 0.01
C ARG A 92 0.52 -7.65 0.69
N ASN A 93 1.02 -7.55 1.93
CA ASN A 93 1.43 -8.72 2.70
C ASN A 93 0.24 -9.63 3.03
N ALA A 94 -0.91 -9.05 3.37
CA ALA A 94 -2.14 -9.79 3.62
C ALA A 94 -2.60 -10.54 2.36
N GLU A 95 -2.56 -9.88 1.19
CA GLU A 95 -2.88 -10.50 -0.09
C GLU A 95 -1.94 -11.68 -0.42
N GLN A 96 -0.63 -11.50 -0.26
CA GLN A 96 0.36 -12.55 -0.52
C GLN A 96 0.13 -13.78 0.38
N ARG A 97 -0.15 -13.55 1.66
CA ARG A 97 -0.45 -14.63 2.60
C ARG A 97 -1.73 -15.38 2.21
N LEU A 98 -2.78 -14.66 1.81
CA LEU A 98 -4.04 -15.26 1.38
C LEU A 98 -3.85 -16.09 0.09
N GLN A 99 -3.07 -15.59 -0.87
CA GLN A 99 -2.72 -16.35 -2.08
C GLN A 99 -1.92 -17.62 -1.75
N PHE A 100 -0.99 -17.53 -0.81
CA PHE A 100 -0.22 -18.67 -0.34
C PHE A 100 -1.11 -19.73 0.34
N GLU A 101 -1.99 -19.31 1.25
CA GLU A 101 -2.96 -20.21 1.92
C GLU A 101 -3.86 -20.92 0.91
N LYS A 102 -4.37 -20.20 -0.11
CA LYS A 102 -5.14 -20.79 -1.21
C LYS A 102 -4.33 -21.84 -1.97
N SER A 103 -3.06 -21.57 -2.27
CA SER A 103 -2.19 -22.50 -3.01
C SER A 103 -1.91 -23.80 -2.25
N ILE A 104 -1.73 -23.72 -0.92
CA ILE A 104 -1.59 -24.91 -0.05
C ILE A 104 -2.89 -25.71 0.00
N GLN A 105 -4.03 -25.04 0.08
CA GLN A 105 -5.33 -25.70 0.20
C GLN A 105 -5.75 -26.39 -1.10
N SER A 106 -5.38 -25.83 -2.25
CA SER A 106 -5.53 -26.51 -3.55
C SER A 106 -4.68 -27.79 -3.67
N ASP A 107 -3.49 -27.84 -3.03
CA ASP A 107 -2.61 -29.01 -3.05
C ASP A 107 -3.07 -30.11 -2.07
N ALA A 108 -3.74 -29.72 -0.98
CA ALA A 108 -4.33 -30.65 -0.01
C ALA A 108 -5.62 -31.34 -0.49
N THR A 109 -6.16 -30.94 -1.66
CA THR A 109 -7.37 -31.54 -2.22
C THR A 109 -7.01 -32.63 -3.23
N LEU A 110 -6.33 -33.69 -2.78
CA LEU A 110 -6.19 -34.94 -3.54
C LEU A 110 -7.52 -35.72 -3.44
N PRO A 111 -8.07 -36.24 -4.55
CA PRO A 111 -9.28 -37.05 -4.50
C PRO A 111 -9.02 -38.33 -3.68
N PRO A 112 -10.05 -38.86 -2.99
CA PRO A 112 -9.93 -40.14 -2.31
C PRO A 112 -9.54 -41.21 -3.34
N MET A 113 -8.47 -41.93 -3.04
CA MET A 113 -8.05 -43.08 -3.84
C MET A 113 -9.05 -44.20 -3.54
N GLU A 114 -9.97 -44.44 -4.48
CA GLU A 114 -10.79 -45.67 -4.53
C GLU A 114 -9.96 -46.87 -5.03
#